data_AF-A0A069I9L4-F1
#
_entry.id   AF-A0A069I9L4-F1
#
_cell.length_a   1.000
_cell.length_b   1.000
_cell.length_c   1.000
_cell.angle_alpha   90.00
_cell.angle_beta   90.00
_cell.angle_gamma   90.00
#
_symmetry.space_group_name_H-M   'P 1'
#
loop_
_entity.id
_entity.type
_entity.pdbx_description
1 polymer ?
#
loop_
_entity_poly.entity_id
_entity_poly.type
_entity_poly.pdbx_seq_one_letter_code
_entity_poly.pdbx_strand_id
1 'polypeptide(L)'
;MNQEDMASAPYLAGQPLVGDVVAVGAIRPQAGDLVTVRSRIDPQVEFNTRLTLSVPGGTWKAVVFSIERAGEPLAEFGGVRLEDEVEISMDHFASMLRCVPPQ
;
A
#
# COMPACT_ATOMS: atom_id res chain seq x y z
N MET A 1 -29.18 -21.15 1.56
CA MET A 1 -28.60 -19.89 2.06
C MET A 1 -27.18 -19.90 1.54
N ASN A 2 -26.99 -19.43 0.31
CA ASN A 2 -25.69 -19.54 -0.37
C ASN A 2 -24.98 -18.20 -0.17
N GLN A 3 -23.90 -18.27 0.59
CA GLN A 3 -22.96 -17.19 0.83
C GLN A 3 -22.15 -17.06 -0.46
N GLU A 4 -22.60 -16.20 -1.36
CA GLU A 4 -21.86 -15.91 -2.59
C GLU A 4 -20.53 -15.25 -2.21
N ASP A 5 -19.45 -15.86 -2.70
CA ASP A 5 -18.11 -15.32 -2.72
C ASP A 5 -18.17 -13.86 -3.18
N MET A 6 -17.90 -12.94 -2.25
CA MET A 6 -17.68 -11.54 -2.55
C MET A 6 -16.30 -11.41 -3.21
N ALA A 7 -16.17 -11.93 -4.42
CA ALA A 7 -15.03 -11.67 -5.28
C ALA A 7 -15.03 -10.17 -5.58
N SER A 8 -14.18 -9.43 -4.86
CA SER A 8 -13.92 -8.02 -5.14
C SER A 8 -13.54 -7.90 -6.62
N ALA A 9 -14.36 -7.20 -7.39
CA ALA A 9 -14.13 -7.01 -8.82
C ALA A 9 -12.70 -6.46 -9.03
N PRO A 10 -11.92 -7.00 -10.00
CA PRO A 10 -10.56 -6.54 -10.23
C PRO A 10 -10.58 -5.08 -10.71
N TYR A 11 -9.66 -4.29 -10.17
CA TYR A 11 -9.45 -2.90 -10.60
C TYR A 11 -9.07 -2.89 -12.09
N LEU A 12 -9.81 -2.15 -12.93
CA LEU A 12 -9.55 -2.07 -14.36
C LEU A 12 -8.48 -1.02 -14.67
N ALA A 13 -7.48 -1.39 -15.46
CA ALA A 13 -6.43 -0.47 -15.90
C ALA A 13 -7.03 0.72 -16.68
N GLY A 14 -6.58 1.94 -16.35
CA GLY A 14 -7.01 3.17 -17.02
C GLY A 14 -8.14 3.95 -16.34
N GLN A 15 -8.69 3.47 -15.22
CA GLN A 15 -9.61 4.27 -14.39
C GLN A 15 -8.86 5.12 -13.36
N PRO A 16 -9.33 6.36 -13.08
CA PRO A 16 -8.76 7.17 -12.02
C PRO A 16 -9.01 6.53 -10.66
N LEU A 17 -7.94 6.37 -9.88
CA LEU A 17 -8.01 5.99 -8.47
C LEU A 17 -8.69 7.11 -7.69
N VAL A 18 -9.87 6.82 -7.16
CA VAL A 18 -10.58 7.68 -6.22
C VAL A 18 -10.46 7.06 -4.85
N GLY A 19 -9.87 7.78 -3.91
CA GLY A 19 -9.76 7.35 -2.51
C GLY A 19 -9.67 8.56 -1.59
N ASP A 20 -10.14 8.39 -0.36
CA ASP A 20 -9.97 9.40 0.68
C ASP A 20 -8.56 9.28 1.28
N VAL A 21 -7.86 10.42 1.43
CA VAL A 21 -6.63 10.49 2.25
C VAL A 21 -7.08 10.47 3.70
N VAL A 22 -6.75 9.41 4.44
CA VAL A 22 -7.21 9.26 5.82
C VAL A 22 -6.03 9.04 6.77
N ALA A 23 -6.10 9.66 7.94
CA ALA A 23 -5.14 9.46 9.01
C ALA A 23 -5.10 7.96 9.42
N VAL A 24 -3.90 7.38 9.41
CA VAL A 24 -3.62 5.95 9.64
C VAL A 24 -4.25 5.42 10.94
N GLY A 25 -4.39 6.26 11.97
CA GLY A 25 -4.96 5.86 13.27
C GLY A 25 -6.47 5.58 13.29
N ALA A 26 -7.22 5.98 12.26
CA ALA A 26 -8.69 5.85 12.24
C ALA A 26 -9.19 4.67 11.38
N ILE A 27 -8.31 3.96 10.68
CA ILE A 27 -8.68 2.96 9.68
C ILE A 27 -8.04 1.60 9.98
N ARG A 28 -8.87 0.54 9.88
CA ARG A 28 -8.37 -0.82 9.64
C ARG A 28 -7.97 -0.97 8.17
N PRO A 29 -6.67 -1.16 7.85
CA PRO A 29 -6.21 -1.39 6.48
C PRO A 29 -6.83 -2.66 5.90
N GLN A 30 -6.94 -2.71 4.58
CA GLN A 30 -7.44 -3.83 3.80
C GLN A 30 -6.49 -4.15 2.64
N ALA A 31 -6.57 -5.37 2.12
CA ALA A 31 -5.88 -5.71 0.88
C ALA A 31 -6.38 -4.79 -0.25
N GLY A 32 -5.45 -4.25 -1.03
CA GLY A 32 -5.73 -3.28 -2.08
C GLY A 32 -5.45 -1.83 -1.68
N ASP A 33 -5.43 -1.49 -0.38
CA ASP A 33 -5.09 -0.14 0.07
C ASP A 33 -3.66 0.23 -0.32
N LEU A 34 -3.45 1.52 -0.66
CA LEU A 34 -2.12 2.05 -0.96
C LEU A 34 -1.55 2.71 0.28
N VAL A 35 -0.29 2.42 0.59
CA VAL A 35 0.39 2.89 1.78
C VAL A 35 1.74 3.47 1.38
N THR A 36 2.02 4.67 1.88
CA THR A 36 3.36 5.25 1.84
C THR A 36 4.11 4.90 3.12
N VAL A 37 5.34 4.43 2.98
CA VAL A 37 6.25 4.12 4.08
C VAL A 37 7.51 4.96 3.93
N ARG A 38 7.93 5.65 5.00
CA ARG A 38 9.21 6.35 5.02
C ARG A 38 10.32 5.43 5.48
N SER A 39 11.44 5.44 4.75
CA SER A 39 12.64 4.75 5.17
C SER A 39 13.15 5.31 6.51
N ARG A 40 13.54 4.42 7.42
CA ARG A 40 14.21 4.81 8.68
C ARG A 40 15.67 5.22 8.47
N ILE A 41 16.27 4.80 7.36
CA ILE A 41 17.70 5.06 7.05
C ILE A 41 17.86 6.41 6.35
N ASP A 42 16.91 6.76 5.46
CA ASP A 42 16.86 8.07 4.79
C ASP A 42 15.41 8.59 4.82
N PRO A 43 15.06 9.57 5.66
CA PRO A 43 13.69 10.07 5.79
C PRO A 43 13.20 10.82 4.54
N GLN A 44 14.06 11.08 3.56
CA GLN A 44 13.66 11.60 2.26
C GLN A 44 13.18 10.50 1.31
N VAL A 45 13.39 9.22 1.66
CA VAL A 45 12.98 8.08 0.84
C VAL A 45 11.60 7.59 1.28
N GLU A 46 10.70 7.53 0.31
CA GLU A 46 9.33 7.04 0.46
C GLU A 46 9.11 5.84 -0.46
N PHE A 47 8.50 4.79 0.08
CA PHE A 47 8.03 3.63 -0.65
C PHE A 47 6.51 3.70 -0.74
N ASN A 48 5.98 3.67 -1.94
CA ASN A 48 4.55 3.57 -2.19
C ASN A 48 4.23 2.12 -2.53
N THR A 49 3.36 1.51 -1.73
CA THR A 49 3.11 0.07 -1.74
C THR A 49 1.62 -0.22 -1.75
N ARG A 50 1.22 -1.35 -2.37
CA ARG A 50 -0.16 -1.85 -2.33
C ARG A 50 -0.22 -3.03 -1.39
N LEU A 51 -1.05 -2.96 -0.36
CA LEU A 51 -1.24 -4.05 0.60
C LEU A 51 -1.85 -5.26 -0.10
N THR A 52 -1.33 -6.46 0.17
CA THR A 52 -1.79 -7.71 -0.45
C THR A 52 -2.39 -8.67 0.57
N LEU A 53 -1.74 -8.86 1.71
CA LEU A 53 -2.18 -9.83 2.72
C LEU A 53 -1.85 -9.34 4.13
N SER A 54 -2.84 -9.46 5.04
CA SER A 54 -2.62 -9.22 6.46
C SER A 54 -1.88 -10.40 7.09
N VAL A 55 -0.84 -10.10 7.85
CA VAL A 55 0.00 -11.05 8.58
C VAL A 55 -0.20 -10.81 10.09
N PRO A 56 -0.06 -11.84 10.96
CA PRO A 56 -0.17 -11.65 12.40
C PRO A 56 0.76 -10.55 12.93
N GLY A 57 0.34 -9.86 13.98
CA GLY A 57 1.15 -8.84 14.66
C GLY A 57 1.06 -7.43 14.08
N GLY A 58 0.04 -7.14 13.26
CA GLY A 58 -0.12 -5.81 12.66
C GLY A 58 0.82 -5.55 11.48
N THR A 59 1.28 -6.62 10.85
CA THR A 59 2.15 -6.58 9.67
C THR A 59 1.32 -6.87 8.41
N TRP A 60 1.76 -6.33 7.30
CA TRP A 60 1.18 -6.59 5.99
C TRP A 60 2.25 -6.97 4.99
N LYS A 61 1.92 -7.93 4.12
CA LYS A 61 2.60 -8.05 2.83
C LYS A 61 2.11 -6.97 1.90
N ALA A 62 3.01 -6.40 1.12
CA ALA A 62 2.69 -5.38 0.15
C ALA A 62 3.64 -5.45 -1.05
N VAL A 63 3.17 -4.99 -2.21
CA VAL A 63 3.99 -4.89 -3.42
C VAL A 63 4.40 -3.43 -3.63
N VAL A 64 5.68 -3.18 -3.82
CA VAL A 64 6.22 -1.83 -4.10
C VAL A 64 5.88 -1.43 -5.53
N PHE A 65 5.30 -0.25 -5.72
CA PHE A 65 4.99 0.26 -7.07
C PHE A 65 5.61 1.63 -7.35
N SER A 66 6.08 2.35 -6.33
CA SER A 66 6.91 3.55 -6.49
C SER A 66 7.93 3.63 -5.36
N ILE A 67 9.13 4.11 -5.68
CA ILE A 67 10.17 4.49 -4.74
C ILE A 67 10.59 5.90 -5.13
N GLU A 68 10.57 6.82 -4.18
CA GLU A 68 10.93 8.22 -4.41
C GLU A 68 11.92 8.69 -3.35
N ARG A 69 12.83 9.59 -3.74
CA ARG A 69 13.72 10.29 -2.82
C ARG A 69 13.62 11.79 -3.04
N ALA A 70 13.09 12.51 -2.04
CA ALA A 70 12.83 13.94 -2.14
C ALA A 70 11.99 14.33 -3.37
N GLY A 71 11.03 13.47 -3.74
CA GLY A 71 10.15 13.64 -4.91
C GLY A 71 10.72 13.16 -6.25
N GLU A 72 11.98 12.72 -6.29
CA GLU A 72 12.58 12.15 -7.50
C GLU A 72 12.42 10.63 -7.53
N PRO A 73 11.96 10.04 -8.64
CA PRO A 73 11.73 8.60 -8.74
C PRO A 73 13.04 7.81 -8.74
N LEU A 74 13.01 6.65 -8.08
CA LEU A 74 14.10 5.68 -8.01
C LEU A 74 13.65 4.31 -8.51
N ALA A 75 14.56 3.56 -9.13
CA ALA A 75 14.32 2.16 -9.51
C ALA A 75 14.57 1.18 -8.34
N GLU A 76 15.44 1.55 -7.40
CA GLU A 76 15.85 0.72 -6.28
C GLU A 76 16.32 1.60 -5.10
N PHE A 77 16.07 1.16 -3.86
CA PHE A 77 16.73 1.69 -2.67
C PHE A 77 16.94 0.58 -1.63
N GLY A 78 18.17 0.46 -1.11
CA GLY A 78 18.47 -0.51 -0.06
C GLY A 78 18.22 -1.97 -0.46
N GLY A 79 18.33 -2.30 -1.75
CA GLY A 79 18.07 -3.63 -2.29
C GLY A 79 16.59 -3.92 -2.59
N VAL A 80 15.67 -3.00 -2.25
CA VAL A 80 14.25 -3.10 -2.59
C VAL A 80 13.99 -2.42 -3.93
N ARG A 81 13.32 -3.13 -4.83
CA ARG A 81 12.96 -2.68 -6.18
C ARG A 81 11.47 -2.50 -6.33
N LEU A 82 11.08 -1.90 -7.45
CA LEU A 82 9.70 -1.97 -7.91
C LEU A 82 9.28 -3.43 -8.10
N GLU A 83 8.02 -3.71 -7.84
CA GLU A 83 7.37 -5.03 -7.91
C GLU A 83 7.82 -6.05 -6.85
N ASP A 84 8.79 -5.73 -6.00
CA ASP A 84 9.15 -6.58 -4.87
C ASP A 84 8.00 -6.69 -3.85
N GLU A 85 7.80 -7.90 -3.32
CA GLU A 85 6.96 -8.13 -2.15
C GLU A 85 7.77 -7.85 -0.87
N VAL A 86 7.23 -6.98 -0.02
CA VAL A 86 7.83 -6.57 1.25
C VAL A 86 6.86 -6.79 2.39
N GLU A 87 7.40 -6.94 3.61
CA GLU A 87 6.61 -6.93 4.84
C GLU A 87 6.73 -5.58 5.55
N ILE A 88 5.59 -5.02 5.94
CA ILE A 88 5.49 -3.66 6.49
C ILE A 88 4.66 -3.71 7.77
N SER A 89 5.22 -3.19 8.87
CA SER A 89 4.45 -2.95 10.09
C SER A 89 3.58 -1.70 9.94
N MET A 90 2.34 -1.77 10.44
CA MET A 90 1.45 -0.60 10.50
C MET A 90 2.06 0.61 11.21
N ASP A 91 3.01 0.39 12.14
CA ASP A 91 3.71 1.48 12.84
C ASP A 91 4.61 2.33 11.92
N HIS A 92 4.86 1.88 10.68
CA HIS A 92 5.70 2.59 9.71
C HIS A 92 4.89 3.27 8.60
N PHE A 93 3.56 3.19 8.65
CA PHE A 93 2.70 3.83 7.67
C PHE A 93 2.76 5.35 7.86
N ALA A 94 3.26 6.06 6.86
CA ALA A 94 3.31 7.51 6.85
C ALA A 94 1.98 8.12 6.36
N SER A 95 1.35 7.47 5.39
CA SER A 95 0.03 7.81 4.88
C SER A 95 -0.64 6.56 4.30
N MET A 96 -1.96 6.61 4.13
CA MET A 96 -2.73 5.54 3.51
C MET A 96 -3.86 6.13 2.67
N LEU A 97 -4.00 5.61 1.45
CA LEU A 97 -5.13 5.83 0.57
C LEU A 97 -5.97 4.56 0.57
N ARG A 98 -7.22 4.68 1.02
CA ARG A 98 -8.15 3.57 0.96
C ARG A 98 -8.61 3.38 -0.49
N CYS A 99 -8.43 2.17 -1.03
CA CYS A 99 -8.89 1.84 -2.37
C CYS A 99 -10.14 0.98 -2.27
N VAL A 100 -11.29 1.62 -2.46
CA VAL A 100 -12.58 0.92 -2.52
C VAL A 100 -12.89 0.64 -4.00
N PRO A 101 -13.18 -0.61 -4.40
CA PRO A 101 -13.69 -0.86 -5.74
C PRO A 101 -14.95 0.00 -5.98
N PRO A 102 -15.16 0.54 -7.19
CA PRO A 102 -16.41 1.19 -7.53
C PRO A 102 -17.58 0.22 -7.32
N GLN A 103 -18.66 0.71 -6.70
CA GLN A 103 -19.91 -0.03 -6.51
C GLN A 103 -20.73 -0.09 -7.80
#